data_AF-A0A4Q3DZ64-F1
#
_entry.id   AF-A0A4Q3DZ64-F1
#
_cell.length_a   1.000
_cell.length_b   1.000
_cell.length_c   1.000
_cell.angle_alpha   90.00
_cell.angle_beta   90.00
_cell.angle_gamma   90.00
#
_symmetry.space_group_name_H-M   'P 1'
#
loop_
_entity.id
_entity.type
_entity.pdbx_description
1 polymer ?
#
loop_
_entity_poly.entity_id
_entity_poly.type
_entity_poly.pdbx_seq_one_letter_code
_entity_poly.pdbx_strand_id
1 'polypeptide(L)'
;LRTTSGMMERKSDYLTYYQIAKDECADLISHREQHTLNPVYQDLFKNYIDAHTLNEPAYEVMFEVAMGGGTAASDSKIGYYDGPRLIVNNVNYGSSSVLLVPTYFYAFDPNDARRDVTIAPYYVNLDGTKAVQKLVSAVLGKFRRDWISNSTYLSAATTGTQYFGVNWPLLRFSDVLLMYAEADNEIGGKPSQAAMSAYEEVRRRGFAGKAIGTTPTTHDGFFNAIVNERSFELGGEGLRKFDLIRWNLLNSKITSTRAGLTQMLNKQAPYANLPQSMYALNSSQTVMYSNSLYAATPAATPTGYTKIAWISSLSATYIANVAQLFTPNHAELLPFPQASLTANPMLTQNLGY
;
A
#
# COMPACT_ATOMS: atom_id res chain seq x y z
N LEU A 1 -6.45 14.57 -20.78
CA LEU A 1 -5.46 15.11 -19.81
C LEU A 1 -4.15 15.55 -20.45
N ARG A 2 -3.81 15.18 -21.72
CA ARG A 2 -2.56 15.63 -22.37
C ARG A 2 -2.58 15.80 -23.90
N THR A 3 -3.71 15.51 -24.56
CA THR A 3 -3.77 15.26 -26.02
C THR A 3 -3.40 16.47 -26.88
N THR A 4 -3.49 17.68 -26.34
CA THR A 4 -3.19 18.91 -27.09
C THR A 4 -1.95 19.63 -26.57
N SER A 5 -1.76 19.70 -25.25
CA SER A 5 -0.67 20.43 -24.61
C SER A 5 0.63 19.64 -24.44
N GLY A 6 0.57 18.30 -24.52
CA GLY A 6 1.71 17.44 -24.19
C GLY A 6 2.08 17.41 -22.70
N MET A 7 1.26 18.00 -21.83
CA MET A 7 1.51 18.09 -20.37
C MET A 7 0.30 17.59 -19.59
N MET A 8 0.49 17.14 -18.34
CA MET A 8 -0.65 16.93 -17.44
C MET A 8 -1.33 18.26 -17.15
N GLU A 9 -2.58 18.36 -17.57
CA GLU A 9 -3.43 19.48 -17.22
C GLU A 9 -4.79 18.98 -16.73
N ARG A 10 -5.34 19.68 -15.74
CA ARG A 10 -6.75 19.51 -15.37
C ARG A 10 -7.59 20.13 -16.48
N LYS A 11 -8.69 19.46 -16.85
CA LYS A 11 -9.68 20.04 -17.76
C LYS A 11 -10.35 21.25 -17.06
N SER A 12 -10.87 22.21 -17.82
CA SER A 12 -11.57 23.36 -17.24
C SER A 12 -12.83 22.98 -16.45
N ASP A 13 -13.45 21.84 -16.78
CA ASP A 13 -14.63 21.27 -16.13
C ASP A 13 -14.31 20.37 -14.93
N TYR A 14 -13.07 20.35 -14.43
CA TYR A 14 -12.64 19.39 -13.41
C TYR A 14 -13.47 19.46 -12.11
N LEU A 15 -13.93 20.66 -11.71
CA LEU A 15 -14.76 20.84 -10.52
C LEU A 15 -16.11 20.13 -10.61
N THR A 16 -16.66 19.95 -11.82
CA THR A 16 -17.89 19.16 -12.02
C THR A 16 -17.70 17.71 -11.57
N TYR A 17 -16.54 17.11 -11.87
CA TYR A 17 -16.25 15.73 -11.45
C TYR A 17 -16.00 15.62 -9.94
N TYR A 18 -15.38 16.64 -9.33
CA TYR A 18 -15.29 16.72 -7.88
C TYR A 18 -16.66 16.84 -7.23
N GLN A 19 -17.58 17.63 -7.80
CA GLN A 19 -18.93 17.78 -7.28
C GLN A 19 -19.69 16.44 -7.32
N ILE A 20 -19.63 15.73 -8.45
CA ILE A 20 -20.20 14.38 -8.57
C ILE A 20 -19.59 13.45 -7.51
N ALA A 21 -18.26 13.40 -7.39
CA ALA A 21 -17.60 12.55 -6.40
C ALA A 21 -18.01 12.90 -4.96
N LYS A 22 -18.12 14.19 -4.64
CA LYS A 22 -18.55 14.66 -3.33
C LYS A 22 -19.97 14.20 -3.01
N ASP A 23 -20.90 14.37 -3.94
CA ASP A 23 -22.32 14.06 -3.73
C ASP A 23 -22.53 12.55 -3.59
N GLU A 24 -21.93 11.74 -4.48
CA GLU A 24 -21.99 10.27 -4.41
C GLU A 24 -21.36 9.73 -3.12
N CYS A 25 -20.19 10.26 -2.72
CA CYS A 25 -19.58 9.84 -1.47
C CYS A 25 -20.40 10.29 -0.26
N ALA A 26 -21.01 11.49 -0.29
CA ALA A 26 -21.86 11.98 0.79
C ALA A 26 -23.11 11.09 0.97
N ASP A 27 -23.72 10.65 -0.13
CA ASP A 27 -24.86 9.73 -0.11
C ASP A 27 -24.48 8.40 0.55
N LEU A 28 -23.37 7.78 0.13
CA LEU A 28 -22.85 6.56 0.75
C LEU A 28 -22.51 6.74 2.24
N ILE A 29 -21.93 7.90 2.60
CA ILE A 29 -21.63 8.23 4.01
C ILE A 29 -22.91 8.40 4.84
N SER A 30 -24.04 8.79 4.24
CA SER A 30 -25.31 8.92 4.95
C SER A 30 -25.98 7.57 5.27
N HIS A 31 -25.58 6.49 4.58
CA HIS A 31 -26.13 5.14 4.72
C HIS A 31 -25.17 4.19 5.44
N ARG A 32 -24.73 4.58 6.65
CA ARG A 32 -23.72 3.85 7.44
C ARG A 32 -24.16 2.45 7.89
N GLU A 33 -25.46 2.18 7.84
CA GLU A 33 -26.04 0.85 8.07
C GLU A 33 -25.73 -0.14 6.95
N GLN A 34 -25.35 0.34 5.76
CA GLN A 34 -25.00 -0.49 4.61
C GLN A 34 -23.48 -0.70 4.50
N HIS A 35 -22.70 0.34 4.78
CA HIS A 35 -21.25 0.32 4.70
C HIS A 35 -20.61 1.19 5.77
N THR A 36 -19.59 0.67 6.45
CA THR A 36 -18.81 1.42 7.43
C THR A 36 -17.37 0.92 7.53
N LEU A 37 -16.57 1.52 8.42
CA LEU A 37 -15.21 1.05 8.66
C LEU A 37 -15.21 -0.14 9.63
N ASN A 38 -14.39 -1.14 9.30
CA ASN A 38 -13.97 -2.12 10.28
C ASN A 38 -13.26 -1.41 11.44
N PRO A 39 -13.60 -1.74 12.70
CA PRO A 39 -13.03 -1.08 13.87
C PRO A 39 -11.52 -1.34 13.99
N VAL A 40 -11.05 -2.48 13.47
CA VAL A 40 -9.64 -2.88 13.48
C VAL A 40 -9.16 -3.04 12.04
N TYR A 41 -8.19 -2.20 11.64
CA TYR A 41 -7.64 -2.22 10.27
C TYR A 41 -7.14 -3.59 9.82
N GLN A 42 -6.46 -4.30 10.74
CA GLN A 42 -5.90 -5.61 10.45
C GLN A 42 -6.98 -6.63 10.09
N ASP A 43 -8.14 -6.57 10.74
CA ASP A 43 -9.15 -7.60 10.62
C ASP A 43 -9.76 -7.62 9.21
N LEU A 44 -9.93 -6.45 8.58
CA LEU A 44 -10.32 -6.30 7.17
C LEU A 44 -9.52 -7.25 6.25
N PHE A 45 -8.20 -7.22 6.39
CA PHE A 45 -7.31 -8.03 5.55
C PHE A 45 -7.20 -9.46 6.08
N LYS A 46 -6.92 -9.64 7.38
CA LYS A 46 -6.63 -10.94 7.96
C LYS A 46 -7.85 -11.85 8.10
N ASN A 47 -8.91 -11.33 8.72
CA ASN A 47 -10.06 -12.13 9.16
C ASN A 47 -11.18 -12.14 8.13
N TYR A 48 -11.14 -11.23 7.14
CA TYR A 48 -12.14 -11.16 6.08
C TYR A 48 -11.57 -11.51 4.71
N ILE A 49 -10.72 -10.66 4.13
CA ILE A 49 -10.19 -10.88 2.77
C ILE A 49 -9.36 -12.17 2.69
N ASP A 50 -8.27 -12.28 3.45
CA ASP A 50 -7.35 -13.44 3.39
C ASP A 50 -8.03 -14.71 3.95
N ALA A 51 -8.93 -14.58 4.92
CA ALA A 51 -9.66 -15.71 5.47
C ALA A 51 -10.85 -16.18 4.61
N HIS A 52 -11.17 -15.47 3.52
CA HIS A 52 -12.34 -15.72 2.65
C HIS A 52 -13.68 -15.68 3.41
N THR A 53 -13.81 -14.79 4.39
CA THR A 53 -15.04 -14.66 5.17
C THR A 53 -16.04 -13.77 4.42
N LEU A 54 -17.15 -14.35 3.96
CA LEU A 54 -18.17 -13.66 3.14
C LEU A 54 -19.02 -12.64 3.92
N ASN A 55 -19.14 -12.80 5.25
CA ASN A 55 -20.01 -11.97 6.09
C ASN A 55 -19.18 -11.00 6.94
N GLU A 56 -18.45 -10.11 6.26
CA GLU A 56 -17.73 -9.03 6.91
C GLU A 56 -18.73 -8.00 7.47
N PRO A 57 -18.77 -7.76 8.79
CA PRO A 57 -19.92 -7.12 9.45
C PRO A 57 -20.04 -5.62 9.20
N ALA A 58 -18.97 -4.93 8.80
CA ALA A 58 -18.99 -3.52 8.46
C ALA A 58 -19.25 -3.28 6.96
N TYR A 59 -19.20 -4.33 6.13
CA TYR A 59 -19.28 -4.24 4.67
C TYR A 59 -18.36 -3.13 4.12
N GLU A 60 -17.16 -3.01 4.68
CA GLU A 60 -16.16 -2.03 4.26
C GLU A 60 -15.70 -2.30 2.83
N VAL A 61 -15.62 -3.56 2.39
CA VAL A 61 -15.41 -3.89 0.97
C VAL A 61 -16.74 -3.76 0.24
N MET A 62 -16.83 -2.75 -0.63
CA MET A 62 -18.08 -2.39 -1.33
C MET A 62 -18.14 -2.99 -2.72
N PHE A 63 -16.98 -3.11 -3.38
CA PHE A 63 -16.86 -3.73 -4.69
C PHE A 63 -15.53 -4.47 -4.78
N GLU A 64 -15.58 -5.71 -5.24
CA GLU A 64 -14.42 -6.57 -5.41
C GLU A 64 -14.56 -7.45 -6.64
N VAL A 65 -13.42 -7.91 -7.16
CA VAL A 65 -13.36 -8.92 -8.22
C VAL A 65 -13.19 -10.28 -7.58
N ALA A 66 -14.18 -11.14 -7.77
CA ALA A 66 -14.14 -12.51 -7.29
C ALA A 66 -13.04 -13.31 -7.98
N MET A 67 -12.19 -13.98 -7.21
CA MET A 67 -11.11 -14.83 -7.70
C MET A 67 -11.34 -16.26 -7.21
N GLY A 68 -11.21 -17.25 -8.09
CA GLY A 68 -11.38 -18.63 -7.66
C GLY A 68 -11.17 -19.68 -8.73
N GLY A 69 -11.40 -20.94 -8.37
CA GLY A 69 -11.26 -22.08 -9.28
C GLY A 69 -9.83 -22.58 -9.46
N GLY A 70 -8.82 -21.96 -8.84
CA GLY A 70 -7.48 -22.55 -8.70
C GLY A 70 -6.69 -22.70 -10.02
N THR A 71 -7.04 -21.95 -11.06
CA THR A 71 -6.37 -21.98 -12.37
C THR A 71 -6.03 -20.58 -12.87
N ALA A 72 -5.09 -20.48 -13.80
CA ALA A 72 -4.73 -19.21 -14.44
C ALA A 72 -5.89 -18.54 -15.21
N ALA A 73 -6.94 -19.30 -15.56
CA ALA A 73 -8.07 -18.80 -16.35
C ALA A 73 -9.16 -18.16 -15.48
N SER A 74 -9.25 -18.55 -14.20
CA SER A 74 -10.36 -18.17 -13.32
C SER A 74 -9.93 -17.54 -12.00
N ASP A 75 -8.65 -17.66 -11.63
CA ASP A 75 -8.10 -17.19 -10.36
C ASP A 75 -6.97 -16.18 -10.60
N SER A 76 -6.63 -15.45 -9.54
CA SER A 76 -5.51 -14.54 -9.53
C SER A 76 -4.25 -15.21 -8.94
N LYS A 77 -3.13 -14.52 -9.08
CA LYS A 77 -1.88 -14.85 -8.38
C LYS A 77 -1.63 -13.89 -7.20
N ILE A 78 -2.70 -13.34 -6.64
CA ILE A 78 -2.66 -12.53 -5.42
C ILE A 78 -2.18 -13.41 -4.25
N GLY A 79 -1.25 -12.94 -3.43
CA GLY A 79 -0.55 -13.73 -2.42
C GLY A 79 0.63 -14.53 -2.95
N TYR A 80 0.68 -14.83 -4.26
CA TYR A 80 1.86 -15.41 -4.89
C TYR A 80 2.88 -14.33 -5.28
N TYR A 81 2.43 -13.25 -5.94
CA TYR A 81 3.29 -12.14 -6.33
C TYR A 81 3.44 -11.09 -5.23
N ASP A 82 2.37 -10.78 -4.53
CA ASP A 82 2.25 -9.75 -3.52
C ASP A 82 2.06 -10.42 -2.16
N GLY A 83 3.14 -10.56 -1.41
CA GLY A 83 3.10 -11.32 -0.17
C GLY A 83 4.45 -11.92 0.22
N PRO A 84 4.61 -12.29 1.50
CA PRO A 84 5.74 -13.08 1.95
C PRO A 84 5.70 -14.47 1.31
N ARG A 85 6.83 -14.88 0.72
CA ARG A 85 7.02 -16.23 0.20
C ARG A 85 7.08 -17.26 1.32
N LEU A 86 6.80 -18.51 0.97
CA LEU A 86 7.07 -19.69 1.78
C LEU A 86 8.44 -20.28 1.38
N ILE A 87 9.25 -20.67 2.35
CA ILE A 87 10.50 -21.41 2.13
C ILE A 87 10.41 -22.79 2.78
N VAL A 88 10.68 -23.83 1.99
CA VAL A 88 10.72 -25.23 2.46
C VAL A 88 11.98 -25.87 1.92
N ASN A 89 12.86 -26.36 2.79
CA ASN A 89 14.11 -27.03 2.40
C ASN A 89 14.92 -26.21 1.36
N ASN A 90 15.07 -24.90 1.57
CA ASN A 90 15.70 -23.93 0.68
C ASN A 90 15.04 -23.73 -0.70
N VAL A 91 13.82 -24.24 -0.90
CA VAL A 91 13.00 -23.97 -2.09
C VAL A 91 12.02 -22.84 -1.80
N ASN A 92 11.97 -21.86 -2.69
CA ASN A 92 11.08 -20.70 -2.61
C ASN A 92 9.74 -20.98 -3.28
N TYR A 93 8.65 -20.62 -2.61
CA TYR A 93 7.29 -20.70 -3.12
C TYR A 93 6.59 -19.35 -2.94
N GLY A 94 6.17 -18.75 -4.05
CA GLY A 94 5.81 -17.34 -4.09
C GLY A 94 6.95 -16.49 -4.64
N SER A 95 6.61 -15.53 -5.51
CA SER A 95 7.58 -14.67 -6.19
C SER A 95 7.97 -13.47 -5.33
N SER A 96 7.09 -12.99 -4.43
CA SER A 96 7.37 -11.81 -3.58
C SER A 96 7.87 -10.61 -4.41
N SER A 97 7.24 -10.36 -5.55
CA SER A 97 7.66 -9.37 -6.55
C SER A 97 7.18 -7.95 -6.24
N VAL A 98 6.18 -7.78 -5.37
CA VAL A 98 5.71 -6.46 -4.95
C VAL A 98 6.50 -6.01 -3.72
N LEU A 99 7.66 -5.39 -3.98
CA LEU A 99 8.55 -4.84 -2.96
C LEU A 99 8.09 -3.44 -2.55
N LEU A 100 8.26 -3.11 -1.26
CA LEU A 100 8.03 -1.76 -0.76
C LEU A 100 9.34 -1.00 -0.69
N VAL A 101 9.26 0.30 -0.93
CA VAL A 101 10.42 1.19 -0.86
C VAL A 101 10.70 1.51 0.61
N PRO A 102 11.96 1.43 1.09
CA PRO A 102 12.32 1.70 2.49
C PRO A 102 11.81 3.02 3.07
N THR A 103 11.77 4.08 2.26
CA THR A 103 11.22 5.38 2.69
C THR A 103 9.73 5.30 3.02
N TYR A 104 8.97 4.41 2.38
CA TYR A 104 7.56 4.18 2.70
C TYR A 104 7.38 3.47 4.04
N PHE A 105 8.24 2.48 4.37
CA PHE A 105 8.24 1.83 5.70
C PHE A 105 8.38 2.87 6.83
N TYR A 106 9.30 3.82 6.64
CA TYR A 106 9.58 4.88 7.60
C TYR A 106 8.72 6.14 7.44
N ALA A 107 7.80 6.17 6.48
CA ALA A 107 6.81 7.25 6.37
C ALA A 107 5.66 7.06 7.37
N PHE A 108 5.45 5.83 7.86
CA PHE A 108 4.49 5.56 8.93
C PHE A 108 5.00 6.07 10.28
N ASP A 109 4.09 6.68 11.03
CA ASP A 109 4.30 6.95 12.45
C ASP A 109 4.56 5.62 13.19
N PRO A 110 5.44 5.59 14.21
CA PRO A 110 5.67 4.39 15.00
C PRO A 110 4.39 3.77 15.61
N ASN A 111 3.37 4.59 15.86
CA ASN A 111 2.07 4.17 16.41
C ASN A 111 1.04 3.76 15.37
N ASP A 112 1.30 3.97 14.08
CA ASP A 112 0.37 3.60 13.01
C ASP A 112 0.39 2.07 12.83
N ALA A 113 -0.71 1.42 13.20
CA ALA A 113 -0.85 -0.03 13.16
C ALA A 113 -0.88 -0.58 11.72
N ARG A 114 -1.13 0.29 10.72
CA ARG A 114 -1.23 -0.12 9.32
C ARG A 114 0.10 -0.50 8.71
N ARG A 115 1.23 -0.06 9.29
CA ARG A 115 2.58 -0.42 8.80
C ARG A 115 2.78 -1.93 8.74
N ASP A 116 2.48 -2.63 9.83
CA ASP A 116 2.75 -4.07 9.96
C ASP A 116 1.67 -4.94 9.27
N VAL A 117 0.53 -4.32 8.94
CA VAL A 117 -0.48 -4.90 8.04
C VAL A 117 -0.05 -4.74 6.58
N THR A 118 0.44 -3.56 6.21
CA THR A 118 0.79 -3.22 4.83
C THR A 118 2.14 -3.82 4.39
N ILE A 119 3.08 -3.98 5.31
CA ILE A 119 4.46 -4.38 4.98
C ILE A 119 4.85 -5.64 5.76
N ALA A 120 5.24 -6.68 5.03
CA ALA A 120 5.78 -7.92 5.58
C ALA A 120 7.29 -7.99 5.29
N PRO A 121 8.17 -7.68 6.24
CA PRO A 121 9.62 -7.76 6.06
C PRO A 121 10.18 -9.16 6.34
N TYR A 122 9.44 -10.23 5.98
CA TYR A 122 9.80 -11.60 6.31
C TYR A 122 9.41 -12.58 5.21
N TYR A 123 10.00 -13.77 5.22
CA TYR A 123 9.40 -14.96 4.60
C TYR A 123 8.91 -15.90 5.70
N VAL A 124 8.08 -16.86 5.31
CA VAL A 124 7.49 -17.85 6.22
C VAL A 124 8.11 -19.21 5.93
N ASN A 125 8.41 -19.98 6.97
CA ASN A 125 8.84 -21.37 6.86
C ASN A 125 7.65 -22.33 6.98
N LEU A 126 7.86 -23.60 6.63
CA LEU A 126 6.79 -24.62 6.69
C LEU A 126 6.18 -24.78 8.11
N ASP A 127 6.98 -24.57 9.15
CA ASP A 127 6.54 -24.62 10.55
C ASP A 127 5.82 -23.33 11.03
N GLY A 128 5.55 -22.41 10.11
CA GLY A 128 4.91 -21.12 10.38
C GLY A 128 5.86 -20.07 10.96
N THR A 129 7.14 -20.40 11.19
CA THR A 129 8.10 -19.42 11.70
C THR A 129 8.39 -18.35 10.65
N LYS A 130 8.55 -17.12 11.11
CA LYS A 130 8.78 -15.95 10.27
C LYS A 130 10.25 -15.54 10.37
N ALA A 131 10.95 -15.60 9.24
CA ALA A 131 12.34 -15.17 9.16
C ALA A 131 12.42 -13.78 8.53
N VAL A 132 12.84 -12.80 9.33
CA VAL A 132 12.97 -11.41 8.88
C VAL A 132 14.06 -11.30 7.81
N GLN A 133 13.76 -10.53 6.78
CA GLN A 133 14.64 -10.26 5.65
C GLN A 133 15.22 -8.86 5.72
N LYS A 134 16.15 -8.55 4.81
CA LYS A 134 16.65 -7.19 4.60
C LYS A 134 15.50 -6.23 4.31
N LEU A 135 15.62 -4.97 4.73
CA LEU A 135 14.58 -3.96 4.50
C LEU A 135 14.27 -3.77 3.00
N VAL A 136 15.29 -3.81 2.14
CA VAL A 136 15.12 -3.72 0.67
C VAL A 136 14.38 -4.93 0.06
N SER A 137 14.17 -5.98 0.85
CA SER A 137 13.43 -7.19 0.48
C SER A 137 12.05 -7.25 1.16
N ALA A 138 11.61 -6.19 1.83
CA ALA A 138 10.28 -6.12 2.41
C ALA A 138 9.21 -6.07 1.31
N VAL A 139 8.15 -6.86 1.51
CA VAL A 139 7.08 -7.09 0.51
C VAL A 139 5.74 -6.61 1.04
N LEU A 140 4.76 -6.53 0.14
CA LEU A 140 3.38 -6.25 0.53
C LEU A 140 2.87 -7.30 1.52
N GLY A 141 2.14 -6.87 2.53
CA GLY A 141 1.61 -7.73 3.59
C GLY A 141 0.08 -7.85 3.61
N LYS A 142 -0.65 -7.09 2.79
CA LYS A 142 -2.13 -7.04 2.83
C LYS A 142 -2.81 -8.31 2.34
N PHE A 143 -2.21 -9.00 1.38
CA PHE A 143 -2.79 -10.18 0.75
C PHE A 143 -1.87 -11.38 0.96
N ARG A 144 -1.64 -11.76 2.23
CA ARG A 144 -0.52 -12.64 2.56
C ARG A 144 -0.95 -14.07 2.79
N ARG A 145 -0.21 -15.00 2.18
CA ARG A 145 -0.50 -16.44 2.26
C ARG A 145 -0.52 -17.01 3.68
N ASP A 146 0.21 -16.41 4.62
CA ASP A 146 0.25 -16.84 6.02
C ASP A 146 -0.96 -16.39 6.85
N TRP A 147 -1.85 -15.57 6.29
CA TRP A 147 -3.13 -15.20 6.89
C TRP A 147 -4.31 -15.96 6.30
N ILE A 148 -4.09 -16.71 5.23
CA ILE A 148 -5.15 -17.49 4.61
C ILE A 148 -5.55 -18.66 5.52
N SER A 149 -6.79 -18.60 6.00
CA SER A 149 -7.36 -19.48 7.03
C SER A 149 -7.34 -20.97 6.65
N ASN A 150 -7.43 -21.28 5.35
CA ASN A 150 -7.24 -22.63 4.83
C ASN A 150 -5.75 -22.99 4.85
N SER A 151 -5.25 -23.41 6.03
CA SER A 151 -3.86 -23.79 6.33
C SER A 151 -3.23 -24.84 5.38
N THR A 152 -3.99 -25.39 4.42
CA THR A 152 -3.42 -26.21 3.36
C THR A 152 -2.27 -25.50 2.66
N TYR A 153 -2.30 -24.17 2.47
CA TYR A 153 -1.22 -23.40 1.82
C TYR A 153 0.13 -23.38 2.56
N LEU A 154 0.14 -23.65 3.87
CA LEU A 154 1.39 -23.83 4.65
C LEU A 154 1.76 -25.31 4.82
N SER A 155 1.01 -26.24 4.22
CA SER A 155 1.30 -27.68 4.27
C SER A 155 2.21 -28.14 3.13
N ALA A 156 2.94 -29.24 3.34
CA ALA A 156 3.84 -29.83 2.35
C ALA A 156 3.14 -30.25 1.03
N ALA A 157 1.83 -30.45 1.05
CA ALA A 157 1.05 -30.89 -0.12
C ALA A 157 0.73 -29.77 -1.13
N THR A 158 0.94 -28.50 -0.79
CA THR A 158 0.50 -27.34 -1.61
C THR A 158 1.61 -26.31 -1.83
N THR A 159 2.87 -26.67 -1.58
CA THR A 159 3.98 -25.72 -1.64
C THR A 159 4.05 -25.01 -3.00
N GLY A 160 3.70 -25.67 -4.10
CA GLY A 160 3.62 -25.08 -5.44
C GLY A 160 2.37 -24.24 -5.76
N THR A 161 1.42 -24.05 -4.85
CA THR A 161 0.17 -23.35 -5.14
C THR A 161 0.40 -21.87 -5.43
N GLN A 162 -0.11 -21.43 -6.58
CA GLN A 162 0.00 -20.05 -7.07
C GLN A 162 -1.34 -19.30 -7.04
N TYR A 163 -2.44 -20.02 -6.77
CA TYR A 163 -3.81 -19.55 -6.86
C TYR A 163 -4.47 -19.72 -5.49
N PHE A 164 -4.86 -18.60 -4.89
CA PHE A 164 -5.27 -18.55 -3.49
C PHE A 164 -6.75 -18.23 -3.31
N GLY A 165 -7.48 -17.88 -4.38
CA GLY A 165 -8.90 -17.51 -4.30
C GLY A 165 -9.17 -16.18 -3.59
N VAL A 166 -8.14 -15.36 -3.38
CA VAL A 166 -8.26 -14.07 -2.68
C VAL A 166 -8.91 -13.06 -3.62
N ASN A 167 -10.08 -12.56 -3.24
CA ASN A 167 -10.78 -11.51 -3.97
C ASN A 167 -10.00 -10.19 -3.94
N TRP A 168 -10.04 -9.44 -5.04
CA TRP A 168 -9.37 -8.15 -5.13
C TRP A 168 -10.35 -7.00 -4.82
N PRO A 169 -10.17 -6.24 -3.73
CA PRO A 169 -11.01 -5.09 -3.45
C PRO A 169 -10.74 -3.97 -4.46
N LEU A 170 -11.79 -3.48 -5.11
CA LEU A 170 -11.76 -2.33 -6.02
C LEU A 170 -12.21 -1.04 -5.35
N LEU A 171 -13.21 -1.13 -4.47
CA LEU A 171 -13.71 0.01 -3.70
C LEU A 171 -13.97 -0.42 -2.26
N ARG A 172 -13.49 0.40 -1.33
CA ARG A 172 -13.72 0.22 0.11
C ARG A 172 -14.22 1.51 0.74
N PHE A 173 -14.95 1.40 1.84
CA PHE A 173 -15.57 2.55 2.49
C PHE A 173 -14.54 3.59 2.99
N SER A 174 -13.32 3.17 3.36
CA SER A 174 -12.24 4.13 3.66
C SER A 174 -11.82 4.98 2.46
N ASP A 175 -11.87 4.43 1.25
CA ASP A 175 -11.61 5.20 0.02
C ASP A 175 -12.72 6.23 -0.22
N VAL A 176 -13.99 5.87 0.01
CA VAL A 176 -15.15 6.77 -0.05
C VAL A 176 -15.00 7.96 0.90
N LEU A 177 -14.62 7.70 2.17
CA LEU A 177 -14.38 8.77 3.16
C LEU A 177 -13.27 9.73 2.72
N LEU A 178 -12.17 9.20 2.18
CA LEU A 178 -11.05 10.02 1.72
C LEU A 178 -11.34 10.74 0.41
N MET A 179 -12.13 10.17 -0.50
CA MET A 179 -12.61 10.84 -1.71
C MET A 179 -13.56 12.00 -1.37
N TYR A 180 -14.48 11.79 -0.43
CA TYR A 180 -15.34 12.86 0.09
C TYR A 180 -14.52 14.01 0.67
N ALA A 181 -13.57 13.70 1.57
CA ALA A 181 -12.72 14.70 2.21
C ALA A 181 -11.91 15.51 1.18
N GLU A 182 -11.40 14.84 0.14
CA GLU A 182 -10.68 15.49 -0.95
C GLU A 182 -11.57 16.41 -1.79
N ALA A 183 -12.72 15.91 -2.22
CA ALA A 183 -13.63 16.66 -3.07
C ALA A 183 -14.22 17.88 -2.36
N ASP A 184 -14.60 17.74 -1.10
CA ASP A 184 -15.07 18.85 -0.28
C ASP A 184 -13.99 19.93 -0.11
N ASN A 185 -12.74 19.54 0.17
CA ASN A 185 -11.63 20.48 0.31
C ASN A 185 -11.37 21.25 -0.99
N GLU A 186 -11.33 20.56 -2.13
CA GLU A 186 -11.07 21.18 -3.44
C GLU A 186 -12.19 22.14 -3.84
N ILE A 187 -13.46 21.76 -3.68
CA ILE A 187 -14.61 22.62 -4.03
C ILE A 187 -14.72 23.81 -3.08
N GLY A 188 -14.54 23.58 -1.78
CA GLY A 188 -14.71 24.59 -0.74
C GLY A 188 -13.53 25.55 -0.60
N GLY A 189 -12.37 25.25 -1.20
CA GLY A 189 -11.13 25.99 -1.00
C GLY A 189 -10.58 25.90 0.44
N LYS A 190 -11.11 24.98 1.25
CA LYS A 190 -10.71 24.58 2.60
C LYS A 190 -11.60 23.40 3.03
N PRO A 191 -11.18 22.56 3.99
CA PRO A 191 -12.03 21.47 4.43
C PRO A 191 -13.20 21.97 5.30
N SER A 192 -14.38 21.42 5.08
CA SER A 192 -15.48 21.51 6.04
C SER A 192 -15.20 20.65 7.28
N GLN A 193 -16.00 20.84 8.33
CA GLN A 193 -15.94 19.96 9.51
C GLN A 193 -16.24 18.50 9.14
N ALA A 194 -17.17 18.25 8.20
CA ALA A 194 -17.50 16.90 7.76
C ALA A 194 -16.32 16.23 7.03
N ALA A 195 -15.60 16.96 6.18
CA ALA A 195 -14.40 16.46 5.51
C ALA A 195 -13.29 16.12 6.49
N MET A 196 -13.04 17.01 7.48
CA MET A 196 -12.08 16.73 8.55
C MET A 196 -12.48 15.49 9.35
N SER A 197 -13.76 15.34 9.71
CA SER A 197 -14.25 14.16 10.42
C SER A 197 -14.06 12.86 9.62
N ALA A 198 -14.34 12.86 8.30
CA ALA A 198 -14.14 11.70 7.44
C ALA A 198 -12.66 11.29 7.35
N TYR A 199 -11.76 12.26 7.21
CA TYR A 199 -10.31 12.05 7.26
C TYR A 199 -9.86 11.49 8.62
N GLU A 200 -10.31 12.10 9.70
CA GLU A 200 -9.94 11.72 11.07
C GLU A 200 -10.45 10.33 11.43
N GLU A 201 -11.62 9.92 10.92
CA GLU A 201 -12.17 8.60 11.16
C GLU A 201 -11.22 7.50 10.66
N VAL A 202 -10.80 7.60 9.39
CA VAL A 202 -9.84 6.68 8.78
C VAL A 202 -8.51 6.69 9.54
N ARG A 203 -8.02 7.89 9.87
CA ARG A 203 -6.74 8.05 10.56
C ARG A 203 -6.77 7.49 11.98
N ARG A 204 -7.83 7.73 12.76
CA ARG A 204 -7.98 7.18 14.13
C ARG A 204 -8.02 5.66 14.12
N ARG A 205 -8.68 5.06 13.12
CA ARG A 205 -8.69 3.61 12.90
C ARG A 205 -7.28 3.08 12.64
N GLY A 206 -6.49 3.76 11.80
CA GLY A 206 -5.09 3.40 11.55
C GLY A 206 -4.19 3.48 12.78
N PHE A 207 -4.45 4.44 13.67
CA PHE A 207 -3.72 4.63 14.93
C PHE A 207 -4.28 3.78 16.10
N ALA A 208 -5.25 2.90 15.85
CA ALA A 208 -5.91 2.08 16.86
C ALA A 208 -6.40 2.91 18.07
N GLY A 209 -6.98 4.09 17.80
CA GLY A 209 -7.49 5.00 18.83
C GLY A 209 -6.45 5.88 19.52
N LYS A 210 -5.15 5.75 19.20
CA LYS A 210 -4.09 6.64 19.71
C LYS A 210 -4.19 8.05 19.09
N ALA A 211 -3.41 8.98 19.61
CA ALA A 211 -3.33 10.35 19.11
C ALA A 211 -2.91 10.39 17.63
N ILE A 212 -3.66 11.12 16.81
CA ILE A 212 -3.48 11.20 15.35
C ILE A 212 -2.73 12.47 14.88
N GLY A 213 -2.33 13.33 15.82
CA GLY A 213 -1.79 14.67 15.52
C GLY A 213 -2.89 15.71 15.31
N THR A 214 -2.50 16.88 14.79
CA THR A 214 -3.44 17.97 14.46
C THR A 214 -3.87 17.88 13.00
N THR A 215 -5.18 17.89 12.77
CA THR A 215 -5.76 17.94 11.42
C THR A 215 -5.57 19.33 10.81
N PRO A 216 -4.91 19.47 9.65
CA PRO A 216 -4.75 20.77 9.01
C PRO A 216 -6.09 21.35 8.54
N THR A 217 -6.23 22.67 8.64
CA THR A 217 -7.48 23.39 8.32
C THR A 217 -7.38 24.28 7.08
N THR A 218 -6.21 24.36 6.46
CA THR A 218 -6.01 25.08 5.18
C THR A 218 -6.19 24.14 4.00
N HIS A 219 -6.56 24.67 2.84
CA HIS A 219 -6.71 23.90 1.60
C HIS A 219 -5.49 23.00 1.32
N ASP A 220 -4.31 23.62 1.21
CA ASP A 220 -3.09 22.91 0.82
C ASP A 220 -2.58 22.00 1.94
N GLY A 221 -2.75 22.41 3.20
CA GLY A 221 -2.38 21.60 4.36
C GLY A 221 -3.20 20.32 4.41
N PHE A 222 -4.52 20.43 4.23
CA PHE A 222 -5.43 19.30 4.26
C PHE A 222 -5.30 18.42 3.03
N PHE A 223 -5.11 19.00 1.84
CA PHE A 223 -4.78 18.24 0.64
C PHE A 223 -3.52 17.38 0.83
N ASN A 224 -2.44 17.95 1.36
CA ASN A 224 -1.22 17.18 1.65
C ASN A 224 -1.46 16.08 2.70
N ALA A 225 -2.32 16.34 3.69
CA ALA A 225 -2.74 15.34 4.67
C ALA A 225 -3.48 14.18 4.01
N ILE A 226 -4.42 14.45 3.10
CA ILE A 226 -5.14 13.44 2.31
C ILE A 226 -4.18 12.65 1.41
N VAL A 227 -3.25 13.31 0.73
CA VAL A 227 -2.23 12.67 -0.11
C VAL A 227 -1.42 11.65 0.71
N ASN A 228 -1.10 11.95 1.97
CA ASN A 228 -0.40 11.02 2.85
C ASN A 228 -1.32 9.93 3.38
N GLU A 229 -2.52 10.28 3.84
CA GLU A 229 -3.47 9.33 4.41
C GLU A 229 -3.92 8.27 3.40
N ARG A 230 -4.21 8.67 2.15
CA ARG A 230 -4.47 7.74 1.05
C ARG A 230 -3.27 6.81 0.79
N SER A 231 -2.04 7.31 0.97
CA SER A 231 -0.85 6.47 0.84
C SER A 231 -0.78 5.40 1.93
N PHE A 232 -1.08 5.75 3.19
CA PHE A 232 -1.01 4.84 4.33
C PHE A 232 -2.18 3.85 4.36
N GLU A 233 -3.38 4.35 4.10
CA GLU A 233 -4.62 3.59 4.15
C GLU A 233 -4.72 2.59 2.99
N LEU A 234 -4.44 3.06 1.77
CA LEU A 234 -4.66 2.33 0.51
C LEU A 234 -3.37 1.74 -0.07
N GLY A 235 -2.28 1.74 0.70
CA GLY A 235 -0.97 1.28 0.24
C GLY A 235 -1.02 -0.19 -0.17
N GLY A 236 -0.61 -0.49 -1.41
CA GLY A 236 -0.61 -1.86 -1.94
C GLY A 236 -1.84 -2.26 -2.75
N GLU A 237 -2.85 -1.39 -2.86
CA GLU A 237 -4.13 -1.72 -3.51
C GLU A 237 -4.24 -1.15 -4.93
N GLY A 238 -3.10 -0.85 -5.57
CA GLY A 238 -3.07 -0.38 -6.97
C GLY A 238 -3.48 1.07 -7.21
N LEU A 239 -3.92 1.82 -6.19
CA LEU A 239 -4.46 3.18 -6.36
C LEU A 239 -3.40 4.30 -6.41
N ARG A 240 -2.29 4.14 -5.68
CA ARG A 240 -1.32 5.23 -5.45
C ARG A 240 -0.76 5.85 -6.73
N LYS A 241 -0.50 5.05 -7.77
CA LYS A 241 0.02 5.56 -9.05
C LYS A 241 -1.00 6.51 -9.70
N PHE A 242 -2.27 6.11 -9.76
CA PHE A 242 -3.32 6.89 -10.41
C PHE A 242 -3.66 8.15 -9.63
N ASP A 243 -3.66 8.08 -8.30
CA ASP A 243 -3.75 9.24 -7.42
C ASP A 243 -2.64 10.27 -7.72
N LEU A 244 -1.39 9.82 -7.76
CA LEU A 244 -0.28 10.71 -8.07
C LEU A 244 -0.32 11.26 -9.50
N ILE A 245 -0.88 10.53 -10.47
CA ILE A 245 -1.05 11.04 -11.83
C ILE A 245 -2.12 12.14 -11.85
N ARG A 246 -3.31 11.91 -11.30
CA ARG A 246 -4.41 12.90 -11.33
C ARG A 246 -4.10 14.17 -10.54
N TRP A 247 -3.23 14.09 -9.54
CA TRP A 247 -2.70 15.25 -8.82
C TRP A 247 -1.46 15.89 -9.45
N ASN A 248 -0.93 15.33 -10.54
CA ASN A 248 0.32 15.75 -11.14
C ASN A 248 1.53 15.72 -10.17
N LEU A 249 1.56 14.71 -9.29
CA LEU A 249 2.58 14.52 -8.25
C LEU A 249 3.50 13.31 -8.51
N LEU A 250 3.28 12.51 -9.55
CA LEU A 250 4.03 11.26 -9.73
C LEU A 250 5.54 11.51 -9.86
N ASN A 251 5.95 12.40 -10.77
CA ASN A 251 7.35 12.73 -10.96
C ASN A 251 8.00 13.30 -9.68
N SER A 252 7.35 14.27 -9.04
CA SER A 252 7.88 14.91 -7.83
C SER A 252 8.01 13.92 -6.66
N LYS A 253 7.06 12.98 -6.50
CA LYS A 253 7.14 11.93 -5.48
C LYS A 253 8.20 10.87 -5.79
N ILE A 254 8.43 10.52 -7.06
CA ILE A 254 9.55 9.65 -7.44
C ILE A 254 10.89 10.31 -7.11
N THR A 255 11.09 11.58 -7.50
CA THR A 255 12.32 12.33 -7.18
C THR A 255 12.53 12.45 -5.68
N SER A 256 11.48 12.79 -4.92
CA SER A 256 11.54 12.90 -3.46
C SER A 256 11.86 11.54 -2.80
N THR A 257 11.32 10.44 -3.34
CA THR A 257 11.59 9.08 -2.87
C THR A 257 13.07 8.73 -3.05
N ARG A 258 13.66 8.99 -4.22
CA ARG A 258 15.09 8.78 -4.47
C ARG A 258 15.95 9.62 -3.54
N ALA A 259 15.62 10.90 -3.37
CA ALA A 259 16.34 11.80 -2.46
C ALA A 259 16.28 11.30 -1.00
N GLY A 260 15.11 10.85 -0.52
CA GLY A 260 14.95 10.27 0.80
C GLY A 260 15.77 8.98 0.99
N LEU A 261 15.83 8.11 -0.03
CA LEU A 261 16.69 6.94 0.01
C LEU A 261 18.18 7.31 0.05
N THR A 262 18.60 8.35 -0.66
CA THR A 262 19.98 8.86 -0.60
C THR A 262 20.31 9.39 0.79
N GLN A 263 19.40 10.16 1.41
CA GLN A 263 19.55 10.62 2.79
C GLN A 263 19.65 9.42 3.75
N MET A 264 18.81 8.41 3.56
CA MET A 264 18.80 7.17 4.37
C MET A 264 20.11 6.39 4.24
N LEU A 265 20.62 6.22 3.02
CA LEU A 265 21.92 5.58 2.74
C LEU A 265 23.08 6.34 3.43
N ASN A 266 23.04 7.67 3.36
CA ASN A 266 24.08 8.55 3.91
C ASN A 266 23.89 8.88 5.39
N LYS A 267 22.92 8.25 6.07
CA LYS A 267 22.58 8.47 7.49
C LYS A 267 22.35 9.95 7.80
N GLN A 268 21.69 10.66 6.90
CA GLN A 268 21.32 12.07 7.07
C GLN A 268 19.93 12.20 7.67
N ALA A 269 19.64 13.35 8.28
CA ALA A 269 18.29 13.65 8.76
C ALA A 269 17.25 13.51 7.62
N PRO A 270 16.03 12.98 7.92
CA PRO A 270 15.55 12.53 9.22
C PRO A 270 15.97 11.09 9.61
N TYR A 271 16.75 10.42 8.78
CA TYR A 271 17.07 8.98 8.90
C TYR A 271 18.35 8.66 9.68
N ALA A 272 19.04 9.68 10.20
CA ALA A 272 20.35 9.55 10.86
C ALA A 272 20.35 8.55 12.03
N ASN A 273 19.23 8.46 12.76
CA ASN A 273 19.10 7.63 13.96
C ASN A 273 18.44 6.26 13.71
N LEU A 274 18.20 5.89 12.44
CA LEU A 274 17.57 4.62 12.12
C LEU A 274 18.54 3.43 12.28
N PRO A 275 18.03 2.24 12.66
CA PRO A 275 18.85 1.06 12.90
C PRO A 275 19.51 0.56 11.62
N GLN A 276 20.83 0.48 11.62
CA GLN A 276 21.59 -0.12 10.52
C GLN A 276 21.37 -1.63 10.42
N SER A 277 21.07 -2.27 11.55
CA SER A 277 20.72 -3.68 11.62
C SER A 277 19.57 -3.87 12.58
N MET A 278 18.73 -4.87 12.30
CA MET A 278 17.70 -5.33 13.23
C MET A 278 18.11 -6.69 13.78
N TYR A 279 17.63 -6.99 14.98
CA TYR A 279 17.81 -8.28 15.62
C TYR A 279 16.44 -8.91 15.81
N ALA A 280 16.14 -9.96 15.04
CA ALA A 280 14.84 -10.66 15.10
C ALA A 280 14.97 -12.01 15.82
N LEU A 281 13.98 -12.36 16.64
CA LEU A 281 14.00 -13.60 17.41
C LEU A 281 13.98 -14.82 16.47
N ASN A 282 14.84 -15.79 16.75
CA ASN A 282 14.91 -17.02 15.95
C ASN A 282 13.67 -17.90 16.16
N SER A 283 13.26 -18.61 15.11
CA SER A 283 12.22 -19.65 15.15
C SER A 283 10.90 -19.20 15.78
N SER A 284 10.51 -17.94 15.58
CA SER A 284 9.25 -17.38 16.10
C SER A 284 8.17 -17.35 15.04
N GLN A 285 6.93 -17.72 15.38
CA GLN A 285 5.77 -17.56 14.51
C GLN A 285 5.28 -16.10 14.42
N THR A 286 5.77 -15.23 15.29
CA THR A 286 5.51 -13.78 15.26
C THR A 286 6.82 -13.02 15.10
N VAL A 287 6.84 -11.99 14.27
CA VAL A 287 8.02 -11.14 14.14
C VAL A 287 8.24 -10.38 15.44
N MET A 288 9.38 -10.62 16.09
CA MET A 288 9.77 -9.93 17.32
C MET A 288 11.18 -9.39 17.17
N TYR A 289 11.35 -8.09 17.38
CA TYR A 289 12.63 -7.41 17.38
C TYR A 289 13.10 -7.17 18.82
N SER A 290 14.40 -7.35 19.08
CA SER A 290 14.98 -6.94 20.39
C SER A 290 15.36 -5.46 20.43
N ASN A 291 15.50 -4.81 19.27
CA ASN A 291 15.82 -3.40 19.17
C ASN A 291 14.69 -2.59 18.51
N SER A 292 14.69 -1.28 18.76
CA SER A 292 13.72 -0.37 18.15
C SER A 292 13.90 -0.27 16.64
N LEU A 293 12.79 -0.25 15.91
CA LEU A 293 12.77 0.08 14.48
C LEU A 293 13.15 1.54 14.23
N TYR A 294 13.10 2.41 15.24
CA TYR A 294 13.25 3.86 15.10
C TYR A 294 14.42 4.43 15.92
N ALA A 295 15.31 3.58 16.42
CA ALA A 295 16.52 4.00 17.13
C ALA A 295 17.76 3.25 16.63
N ALA A 296 18.94 3.76 16.96
CA ALA A 296 20.20 3.21 16.51
C ALA A 296 20.38 1.74 16.96
N THR A 297 21.09 0.95 16.14
CA THR A 297 21.39 -0.46 16.43
C THR A 297 22.18 -0.56 17.76
N PRO A 298 21.77 -1.44 18.70
CA PRO A 298 22.58 -1.78 19.86
C PRO A 298 23.94 -2.37 19.46
N ALA A 299 24.96 -2.20 20.31
CA ALA A 299 26.33 -2.62 19.99
C ALA A 299 26.50 -4.15 19.90
N ALA A 300 25.78 -4.91 20.70
CA ALA A 300 25.88 -6.37 20.76
C ALA A 300 24.62 -7.04 20.20
N THR A 301 24.81 -8.15 19.47
CA THR A 301 23.73 -9.05 19.07
C THR A 301 23.22 -9.83 20.29
N PRO A 302 21.94 -9.76 20.65
CA PRO A 302 21.41 -10.56 21.76
C PRO A 302 21.38 -12.06 21.43
N THR A 303 21.61 -12.90 22.43
CA THR A 303 21.51 -14.37 22.30
C THR A 303 20.11 -14.78 21.84
N GLY A 304 20.03 -15.69 20.86
CA GLY A 304 18.76 -16.18 20.33
C GLY A 304 18.13 -15.30 19.24
N TYR A 305 18.82 -14.23 18.82
CA TYR A 305 18.38 -13.34 17.74
C TYR A 305 19.30 -13.42 16.53
N THR A 306 18.72 -13.34 15.34
CA THR A 306 19.45 -13.20 14.07
C THR A 306 19.67 -11.72 13.76
N LYS A 307 20.91 -11.36 13.39
CA LYS A 307 21.24 -10.02 12.89
C LYS A 307 20.86 -9.89 11.41
N ILE A 308 20.02 -8.92 11.10
CA ILE A 308 19.58 -8.60 9.75
C ILE A 308 20.17 -7.27 9.31
N ALA A 309 20.77 -7.23 8.12
CA ALA A 309 21.15 -5.96 7.48
C ALA A 309 19.87 -5.19 7.14
N TRP A 310 19.62 -4.09 7.87
CA TRP A 310 18.39 -3.33 7.78
C TRP A 310 18.59 -2.10 6.90
N ILE A 311 18.79 -0.90 7.46
CA ILE A 311 19.18 0.26 6.64
C ILE A 311 20.49 -0.02 5.87
N SER A 312 21.41 -0.78 6.46
CA SER A 312 22.69 -1.14 5.83
C SER A 312 22.55 -2.08 4.61
N SER A 313 21.33 -2.53 4.27
CA SER A 313 21.05 -3.26 3.04
C SER A 313 20.84 -2.36 1.82
N LEU A 314 20.66 -1.05 2.03
CA LEU A 314 20.54 -0.08 0.94
C LEU A 314 21.86 0.09 0.19
N SER A 315 21.77 0.31 -1.11
CA SER A 315 22.90 0.58 -1.98
C SER A 315 22.56 1.66 -3.00
N ALA A 316 23.57 2.32 -3.55
CA ALA A 316 23.38 3.27 -4.64
C ALA A 316 22.68 2.62 -5.86
N THR A 317 22.99 1.35 -6.16
CA THR A 317 22.34 0.58 -7.21
C THR A 317 20.83 0.39 -6.96
N TYR A 318 20.44 0.10 -5.71
CA TYR A 318 19.01 0.02 -5.36
C TYR A 318 18.30 1.35 -5.67
N ILE A 319 18.90 2.47 -5.27
CA ILE A 319 18.33 3.81 -5.48
C ILE A 319 18.20 4.13 -6.97
N ALA A 320 19.22 3.81 -7.77
CA ALA A 320 19.20 4.02 -9.22
C ALA A 320 18.08 3.22 -9.91
N ASN A 321 17.78 2.02 -9.41
CA ASN A 321 16.74 1.15 -9.97
C ASN A 321 15.30 1.59 -9.65
N VAL A 322 15.09 2.37 -8.58
CA VAL A 322 13.75 2.86 -8.21
C VAL A 322 13.20 3.72 -9.34
N ALA A 323 12.14 3.25 -10.02
CA ALA A 323 11.51 3.92 -11.16
C ALA A 323 12.50 4.26 -12.31
N GLN A 324 13.54 3.44 -12.55
CA GLN A 324 14.54 3.71 -13.59
C GLN A 324 13.98 3.84 -15.01
N LEU A 325 12.84 3.18 -15.28
CA LEU A 325 12.15 3.22 -16.58
C LEU A 325 11.08 4.33 -16.66
N PHE A 326 10.93 5.14 -15.61
CA PHE A 326 9.97 6.24 -15.62
C PHE A 326 10.56 7.47 -16.32
N THR A 327 9.94 7.86 -17.42
CA THR A 327 10.19 9.14 -18.10
C THR A 327 9.02 10.08 -17.81
N PRO A 328 9.27 11.26 -17.20
CA PRO A 328 8.22 12.25 -16.97
C PRO A 328 7.55 12.66 -18.28
N ASN A 329 6.24 12.88 -18.22
CA ASN A 329 5.41 13.25 -19.36
C ASN A 329 5.30 12.17 -20.47
N HIS A 330 5.66 10.92 -20.18
CA HIS A 330 5.57 9.78 -21.09
C HIS A 330 5.08 8.50 -20.38
N ALA A 331 5.73 8.08 -19.30
CA ALA A 331 5.52 6.76 -18.67
C ALA A 331 4.42 6.73 -17.60
N GLU A 332 3.55 7.73 -17.54
CA GLU A 332 2.43 7.78 -16.59
C GLU A 332 1.36 6.74 -16.93
N LEU A 333 0.97 6.64 -18.19
CA LEU A 333 -0.02 5.68 -18.70
C LEU A 333 0.64 4.67 -19.62
N LEU A 334 0.12 3.44 -19.65
CA LEU A 334 0.59 2.40 -20.57
C LEU A 334 0.05 2.67 -21.99
N PRO A 335 0.74 2.23 -23.06
CA PRO A 335 0.19 2.33 -24.41
C PRO A 335 -1.09 1.49 -24.54
N PHE A 336 -2.06 1.99 -25.31
CA PHE A 336 -3.18 1.17 -25.75
C PHE A 336 -2.68 0.07 -26.70
N PRO A 337 -3.15 -1.18 -26.55
CA PRO A 337 -2.85 -2.24 -27.49
C PRO A 337 -3.28 -1.87 -28.91
N GLN A 338 -2.48 -2.22 -29.92
CA GLN A 338 -2.78 -1.91 -31.32
C GLN A 338 -4.16 -2.42 -31.75
N ALA A 339 -4.57 -3.60 -31.27
CA ALA A 339 -5.89 -4.15 -31.55
C ALA A 339 -7.03 -3.23 -31.06
N SER A 340 -6.86 -2.58 -29.90
CA SER A 340 -7.84 -1.63 -29.36
C SER A 340 -7.94 -0.35 -30.20
N LEU A 341 -6.81 0.17 -30.69
CA LEU A 341 -6.78 1.32 -31.59
C LEU A 341 -7.42 1.00 -32.95
N THR A 342 -7.13 -0.18 -33.49
CA THR A 342 -7.76 -0.64 -34.74
C THR A 342 -9.27 -0.84 -34.59
N ALA A 343 -9.71 -1.36 -33.43
CA ALA A 343 -11.13 -1.61 -33.16
C ALA A 343 -11.94 -0.33 -32.88
N ASN A 344 -11.30 0.70 -32.32
CA ASN A 344 -11.94 1.98 -32.04
C ASN A 344 -11.16 3.14 -32.68
N PRO A 345 -11.54 3.60 -33.89
CA PRO A 345 -10.84 4.67 -34.59
C PRO A 345 -10.95 6.04 -33.89
N MET A 346 -11.82 6.18 -32.88
CA MET A 346 -11.87 7.38 -32.04
C MET A 346 -10.87 7.37 -30.89
N LEU A 347 -10.26 6.21 -30.60
CA LEU A 347 -9.25 6.09 -29.55
C LEU A 347 -7.91 6.63 -30.06
N THR A 348 -7.38 7.62 -29.35
CA THR A 348 -6.03 8.15 -29.62
C THR A 348 -5.03 7.53 -28.65
N GLN A 349 -3.81 7.29 -29.12
CA GLN A 349 -2.76 6.74 -28.28
C GLN A 349 -2.41 7.69 -27.13
N ASN A 350 -2.04 7.12 -25.98
CA ASN A 350 -1.51 7.88 -24.85
C ASN A 350 -0.22 8.62 -25.28
N LEU A 351 -0.08 9.86 -24.81
CA LEU A 351 1.07 10.69 -25.14
C LEU A 351 2.39 9.96 -24.86
N GLY A 352 3.28 9.93 -25.85
CA GLY A 352 4.60 9.29 -25.78
C GLY A 352 4.70 7.97 -26.55
N TYR A 353 3.58 7.40 -27.02
CA TYR A 353 3.55 6.11 -27.72
C TYR A 353 3.01 6.20 -29.15
#